data_AF-A0A961RJU8-F1
#
_entry.id   AF-A0A961RJU8-F1
#
_cell.length_a   1.000
_cell.length_b   1.000
_cell.length_c   1.000
_cell.angle_alpha   90.00
_cell.angle_beta   90.00
_cell.angle_gamma   90.00
#
_symmetry.space_group_name_H-M   'P 1'
#
loop_
_entity.id
_entity.type
_entity.pdbx_description
1 polymer ?
#
loop_
_entity_poly.entity_id
_entity_poly.type
_entity_poly.pdbx_seq_one_letter_code
_entity_poly.pdbx_strand_id
1 'polypeptide(L)'
;MEEARRAGLVRLSPDGLLHLSPGGRRRLVSSESLPSGEGDRTTAPAGALRINAAESPLALLARRKGKDGQPFLTAGEAEAGERLRLDCEKARLSPRLGPAWDSGAAAGRGGGARCGPEDLTAAAMDARRRVGRALDAAGPELSGLLLDVCFFLKGLEQVEMERQWPRRSAKLLLKTGLALLARHYGTVPRATRPSQAILHWGAEDFRPALRSGGGQDQTG
;
A
#
# COMPACT_ATOMS: atom_id res chain seq x y z
N MET A 1 35.34 9.36 14.39
CA MET A 1 35.30 10.57 13.53
C MET A 1 36.60 10.80 12.78
N GLU A 2 37.75 10.76 13.45
CA GLU A 2 39.08 10.94 12.84
C GLU A 2 39.44 9.84 11.82
N GLU A 3 39.05 8.60 12.12
CA GLU A 3 39.23 7.44 11.24
C GLU A 3 38.44 7.54 9.92
N ALA A 4 37.21 8.08 9.98
CA ALA A 4 36.38 8.30 8.79
C ALA A 4 36.91 9.44 7.90
N ARG A 5 37.59 10.43 8.48
CA ARG A 5 38.31 11.46 7.74
C ARG A 5 39.56 10.89 7.06
N ARG A 6 40.35 10.09 7.79
CA ARG A 6 41.56 9.44 7.27
C ARG A 6 41.24 8.47 6.13
N ALA A 7 40.09 7.79 6.21
CA ALA A 7 39.57 6.91 5.16
C ALA A 7 38.90 7.67 3.98
N GLY A 8 38.89 9.01 3.98
CA GLY A 8 38.31 9.83 2.91
C GLY A 8 36.78 9.73 2.80
N LEU A 9 36.09 9.23 3.83
CA LEU A 9 34.64 8.99 3.83
C LEU A 9 33.84 10.24 4.18
N VAL A 10 34.47 11.21 4.85
CA VAL A 10 33.89 12.53 5.18
C VAL A 10 34.87 13.65 4.82
N ARG A 11 34.34 14.80 4.43
CA ARG A 11 35.05 16.04 4.13
C ARG A 11 34.50 17.17 4.99
N LEU A 12 35.36 18.08 5.45
CA LEU A 12 34.92 19.28 6.14
C LEU A 12 34.69 20.38 5.09
N SER A 13 33.53 21.03 5.13
CA SER A 13 33.27 22.28 4.42
C SER A 13 34.04 23.43 5.09
N PRO A 14 34.39 24.50 4.37
CA PRO A 14 34.97 25.71 4.96
C PRO A 14 34.15 26.29 6.13
N ASP A 15 32.84 26.04 6.15
CA ASP A 15 31.90 26.50 7.19
C ASP A 15 31.86 25.58 8.43
N GLY A 16 32.82 24.66 8.58
CA GLY A 16 32.91 23.73 9.71
C GLY A 16 31.94 22.54 9.68
N LEU A 17 31.10 22.42 8.64
CA LEU A 17 30.16 21.32 8.47
C LEU A 17 30.83 20.07 7.86
N LEU A 18 30.48 18.89 8.36
CA LEU A 18 30.97 17.61 7.81
C LEU A 18 30.04 17.09 6.71
N HIS A 19 30.59 16.86 5.52
CA HIS A 19 29.90 16.25 4.39
C HIS A 19 30.43 14.84 4.12
N LEU A 20 29.51 13.91 3.85
CA LEU A 20 29.88 12.57 3.39
C LEU A 20 30.40 12.63 1.95
N SER A 21 31.58 12.04 1.74
CA SER A 21 32.14 11.85 0.41
C SER A 21 31.35 10.77 -0.35
N PRO A 22 31.47 10.71 -1.70
CA PRO A 22 30.85 9.64 -2.47
C PRO A 22 31.25 8.22 -2.03
N GLY A 23 32.45 8.05 -1.44
CA GLY A 23 32.90 6.81 -0.83
C GLY A 23 32.23 6.52 0.51
N GLY A 24 32.06 7.56 1.35
CA GLY A 24 31.32 7.46 2.61
C GLY A 24 29.84 7.10 2.40
N ARG A 25 29.21 7.70 1.39
CA ARG A 25 27.81 7.39 1.03
C ARG A 25 27.63 5.94 0.62
N ARG A 26 28.52 5.39 -0.22
CA ARG A 26 28.48 3.97 -0.61
C ARG A 26 28.66 3.05 0.60
N ARG A 27 29.56 3.40 1.53
CA ARG A 27 29.83 2.59 2.72
C ARG A 27 28.64 2.53 3.69
N LEU A 28 27.92 3.64 3.86
CA LEU A 28 26.69 3.67 4.67
C LEU A 28 25.58 2.79 4.09
N VAL A 29 25.40 2.82 2.77
CA VAL A 29 24.43 1.96 2.07
C VAL A 29 24.85 0.49 2.14
N SER A 30 26.15 0.19 2.24
CA SER A 30 26.66 -1.18 2.39
C SER A 30 26.73 -1.65 3.85
N SER A 31 26.47 -0.79 4.84
CA SER A 31 26.57 -1.12 6.27
C SER A 31 25.20 -1.24 6.96
N GLU A 32 24.13 -1.61 6.24
CA GLU A 32 22.87 -2.08 6.86
C GLU A 32 23.00 -3.50 7.43
N SER A 33 24.02 -3.68 8.26
CA SER A 33 24.03 -4.67 9.32
C SER A 33 24.37 -3.90 10.60
N LEU A 34 23.36 -3.30 11.22
CA LEU A 34 23.52 -2.69 12.54
C LEU A 34 22.83 -3.55 13.61
N PRO A 35 23.54 -3.90 14.70
CA PRO A 35 22.96 -4.48 15.90
C PRO A 35 22.17 -3.41 16.67
N SER A 36 21.19 -3.89 17.43
CA SER A 36 20.41 -3.11 18.39
C SER A 36 21.33 -2.34 19.36
N GLY A 37 21.15 -1.02 19.43
CA GLY A 37 21.88 -0.16 20.35
C GLY A 37 21.21 1.20 20.50
N GLU A 38 20.68 1.43 21.70
CA GLU A 38 20.17 2.68 22.25
C GLU A 38 21.11 3.88 21.99
N GLY A 39 20.58 5.04 21.58
CA GLY A 39 21.41 6.24 21.42
C GLY A 39 20.71 7.46 20.78
N ASP A 40 20.19 8.32 21.64
CA ASP A 40 20.06 9.79 21.56
C ASP A 40 19.64 10.48 20.23
N ARG A 41 18.45 11.10 20.26
CA ARG A 41 17.86 11.87 19.16
C ARG A 41 18.15 13.36 19.34
N THR A 42 19.19 13.87 18.67
CA THR A 42 19.31 15.31 18.39
C THR A 42 18.64 15.65 17.06
N THR A 43 17.59 16.46 17.11
CA THR A 43 16.81 17.01 16.00
C THR A 43 17.65 17.89 15.06
N ALA A 44 17.70 17.53 13.78
CA ALA A 44 18.20 18.39 12.69
C ALA A 44 17.02 19.06 11.95
N PRO A 45 17.20 20.29 11.39
CA PRO A 45 16.11 21.10 10.86
C PRO A 45 15.54 20.57 9.53
N ALA A 46 14.25 20.83 9.33
CA ALA A 46 13.42 20.37 8.23
C ALA A 46 13.91 20.87 6.84
N GLY A 47 14.78 20.08 6.21
CA GLY A 47 15.03 20.17 4.77
C GLY A 47 13.89 19.52 3.99
N ALA A 48 13.42 20.19 2.94
CA ALA A 48 12.35 19.71 2.05
C ALA A 48 12.52 18.22 1.73
N LEU A 49 11.57 17.42 2.21
CA LEU A 49 11.53 15.97 2.09
C LEU A 49 11.45 15.60 0.60
N ARG A 50 12.60 15.33 -0.02
CA ARG A 50 12.64 14.64 -1.30
C ARG A 50 12.25 13.19 -1.03
N ILE A 51 10.94 12.91 -1.13
CA ILE A 51 10.41 11.55 -1.09
C ILE A 51 11.07 10.78 -2.24
N ASN A 52 11.94 9.85 -1.89
CA ASN A 52 12.55 8.96 -2.85
C ASN A 52 11.46 8.03 -3.38
N ALA A 53 11.11 8.12 -4.66
CA ALA A 53 10.15 7.21 -5.28
C ALA A 53 10.61 5.74 -5.27
N ALA A 54 11.86 5.46 -4.87
CA ALA A 54 12.35 4.12 -4.58
C ALA A 54 11.98 3.58 -3.17
N GLU A 55 11.33 4.37 -2.31
CA GLU A 55 11.01 4.03 -0.91
C GLU A 55 9.53 3.66 -0.67
N SER A 56 8.66 3.71 -1.68
CA SER A 56 7.31 3.14 -1.53
C SER A 56 7.41 1.61 -1.34
N PRO A 57 6.76 1.01 -0.32
CA PRO A 57 6.73 -0.44 -0.13
C PRO A 57 6.25 -1.19 -1.39
N LEU A 58 5.36 -0.57 -2.18
CA LEU A 58 4.90 -1.11 -3.45
C LEU A 58 5.99 -1.11 -4.53
N ALA A 59 6.79 -0.04 -4.61
CA ALA A 59 7.89 0.05 -5.56
C ALA A 59 8.95 -1.03 -5.30
N LEU A 60 9.24 -1.34 -4.04
CA LEU A 60 10.14 -2.44 -3.66
C LEU A 60 9.53 -3.81 -4.01
N LEU A 61 8.24 -4.02 -3.72
CA LEU A 61 7.54 -5.27 -4.04
C LEU A 61 7.40 -5.51 -5.55
N ALA A 62 7.16 -4.46 -6.34
CA ALA A 62 7.05 -4.54 -7.79
C ALA A 62 8.39 -4.90 -8.47
N ARG A 63 9.52 -4.45 -7.90
CA ARG A 63 10.87 -4.81 -8.39
C ARG A 63 11.26 -6.25 -8.05
N ARG A 64 10.68 -6.82 -6.99
CA ARG A 64 11.05 -8.14 -6.51
C ARG A 64 10.50 -9.23 -7.44
N LYS A 65 11.42 -10.02 -8.01
CA LYS A 65 11.10 -11.17 -8.85
C LYS A 65 10.93 -12.43 -8.00
N GLY A 66 9.98 -13.26 -8.38
CA GLY A 66 9.76 -14.59 -7.83
C GLY A 66 10.80 -15.59 -8.33
N LYS A 67 10.65 -16.86 -7.91
CA LYS A 67 11.50 -17.97 -8.38
C LYS A 67 11.41 -18.15 -9.90
N ASP A 68 10.24 -17.84 -10.46
CA ASP A 68 9.95 -17.98 -11.89
C ASP A 68 10.42 -16.76 -12.72
N GLY A 69 11.18 -15.83 -12.11
CA GLY A 69 11.69 -14.62 -12.75
C GLY A 69 10.65 -13.52 -12.98
N GLN A 70 9.36 -13.80 -12.75
CA GLN A 70 8.27 -12.84 -12.89
C GLN A 70 8.15 -11.91 -11.69
N PRO A 71 7.74 -10.63 -11.88
CA PRO A 71 7.53 -9.70 -10.78
C PRO A 71 6.36 -10.17 -9.90
N PHE A 72 6.46 -9.92 -8.60
CA PHE A 72 5.39 -10.31 -7.68
C PHE A 72 4.08 -9.56 -7.94
N LEU A 73 4.17 -8.27 -8.25
CA LEU A 73 3.05 -7.41 -8.65
C LEU A 73 3.12 -7.16 -10.15
N THR A 74 1.96 -7.18 -10.81
CA THR A 74 1.82 -6.68 -12.18
C THR A 74 1.93 -5.15 -12.19
N ALA A 75 2.23 -4.58 -13.36
CA ALA A 75 2.27 -3.12 -13.52
C ALA A 75 0.94 -2.46 -13.12
N GLY A 76 -0.19 -3.05 -13.51
CA GLY A 76 -1.53 -2.54 -13.20
C GLY A 76 -1.88 -2.63 -11.70
N GLU A 77 -1.42 -3.67 -11.00
CA GLU A 77 -1.56 -3.77 -9.53
C GLU A 77 -0.72 -2.72 -8.80
N ALA A 78 0.52 -2.50 -9.23
CA ALA A 78 1.38 -1.48 -8.66
C ALA A 78 0.83 -0.06 -8.91
N GLU A 79 0.37 0.22 -10.13
CA GLU A 79 -0.27 1.49 -10.49
C GLU A 79 -1.55 1.73 -9.67
N ALA A 80 -2.37 0.69 -9.46
CA ALA A 80 -3.59 0.82 -8.67
C ALA A 80 -3.31 1.21 -7.21
N GLY A 81 -2.28 0.62 -6.60
CA GLY A 81 -1.87 0.97 -5.24
C GLY A 81 -1.33 2.40 -5.13
N GLU A 82 -0.50 2.84 -6.08
CA GLU A 82 -0.02 4.22 -6.13
C GLU A 82 -1.14 5.22 -6.42
N ARG A 83 -2.13 4.85 -7.24
CA ARG A 83 -3.30 5.67 -7.50
C ARG A 83 -4.18 5.84 -6.26
N LEU A 84 -4.37 4.77 -5.47
CA LEU A 84 -5.03 4.85 -4.18
C LEU A 84 -4.30 5.82 -3.23
N ARG A 85 -2.97 5.72 -3.15
CA ARG A 85 -2.14 6.64 -2.34
C ARG A 85 -2.37 8.09 -2.73
N LEU A 86 -2.30 8.40 -4.03
CA LEU A 86 -2.51 9.75 -4.55
C LEU A 86 -3.92 10.27 -4.29
N ASP A 87 -4.95 9.41 -4.38
CA ASP A 87 -6.32 9.79 -4.04
C ASP A 87 -6.48 10.05 -2.54
N CYS A 88 -5.84 9.27 -1.66
CA CYS A 88 -5.83 9.52 -0.21
C CYS A 88 -5.14 10.84 0.16
N GLU A 89 -4.01 11.16 -0.48
CA GLU A 89 -3.31 12.45 -0.31
C GLU A 89 -4.20 13.62 -0.75
N LYS A 90 -4.85 13.52 -1.92
CA LYS A 90 -5.77 14.54 -2.44
C LYS A 90 -7.03 14.69 -1.59
N ALA A 91 -7.52 13.60 -1.02
CA ALA A 91 -8.64 13.59 -0.09
C ALA A 91 -8.33 14.32 1.23
N ARG A 92 -7.06 14.72 1.44
CA ARG A 92 -6.53 15.27 2.69
C ARG A 92 -6.92 14.38 3.86
N LEU A 93 -6.83 13.07 3.67
CA LEU A 93 -6.95 12.12 4.77
C LEU A 93 -5.72 12.35 5.65
N SER A 94 -5.85 13.23 6.64
CA SER A 94 -4.78 13.42 7.62
C SER A 94 -4.53 12.07 8.31
N PRO A 95 -3.28 11.64 8.52
CA PRO A 95 -2.94 10.54 9.42
C PRO A 95 -3.37 10.90 10.84
N ARG A 96 -4.66 10.75 11.15
CA ARG A 96 -5.20 10.95 12.49
C ARG A 96 -5.19 9.59 13.16
N LEU A 97 -4.27 9.39 14.08
CA LEU A 97 -4.24 8.27 15.02
C LEU A 97 -5.42 8.45 16.00
N GLY A 98 -6.63 8.00 15.63
CA GLY A 98 -7.78 7.95 16.53
C GLY A 98 -9.15 8.00 15.84
N PRO A 99 -10.22 7.46 16.48
CA PRO A 99 -11.54 7.33 15.89
C PRO A 99 -12.28 8.67 15.92
N ALA A 100 -12.32 9.34 14.77
CA ALA A 100 -13.27 10.42 14.51
C ALA A 100 -13.77 10.27 13.07
N TRP A 101 -14.62 9.25 12.88
CA TRP A 101 -15.45 9.10 11.70
C TRP A 101 -16.76 9.86 11.94
N ASP A 102 -16.65 11.19 11.94
CA ASP A 102 -17.65 12.17 11.51
C ASP A 102 -17.32 13.53 12.14
N SER A 103 -17.05 14.51 11.28
CA SER A 103 -17.39 15.92 11.55
C SER A 103 -17.01 16.80 10.36
N GLY A 104 -18.05 17.28 9.68
CA GLY A 104 -18.28 18.71 9.49
C GLY A 104 -17.32 19.46 8.58
N ALA A 105 -17.74 19.66 7.34
CA ALA A 105 -17.25 20.73 6.49
C ALA A 105 -17.48 22.09 7.16
N ALA A 106 -16.43 22.89 7.33
CA ALA A 106 -16.53 24.32 7.58
C ALA A 106 -15.97 25.06 6.35
N ALA A 107 -16.88 25.61 5.55
CA ALA A 107 -16.61 26.39 4.36
C ALA A 107 -16.18 27.82 4.72
N GLY A 108 -15.07 28.29 4.14
CA GLY A 108 -14.67 29.71 4.14
C GLY A 108 -14.80 30.27 2.73
N ARG A 109 -15.65 31.30 2.56
CA ARG A 109 -15.93 32.02 1.31
C ARG A 109 -14.77 32.93 0.92
N GLY A 110 -14.47 33.01 -0.38
CA GLY A 110 -13.58 34.03 -0.96
C GLY A 110 -13.30 33.78 -2.44
N GLY A 111 -13.92 34.59 -3.30
CA GLY A 111 -13.92 34.43 -4.76
C GLY A 111 -12.62 34.87 -5.46
N GLY A 112 -12.40 34.28 -6.64
CA GLY A 112 -11.31 34.60 -7.56
C GLY A 112 -10.87 33.36 -8.33
N ALA A 113 -11.20 33.28 -9.62
CA ALA A 113 -10.94 32.10 -10.45
C ALA A 113 -9.44 31.83 -10.63
N ARG A 114 -8.92 30.93 -9.79
CA ARG A 114 -7.98 29.83 -10.07
C ARG A 114 -7.81 29.06 -8.75
N CYS A 115 -8.64 28.02 -8.55
CA CYS A 115 -8.75 27.23 -7.33
C CYS A 115 -9.02 28.08 -6.07
N GLY A 116 -10.27 28.52 -5.92
CA GLY A 116 -10.74 29.03 -4.63
C GLY A 116 -10.71 27.93 -3.56
N PRO A 117 -10.75 28.28 -2.25
CA PRO A 117 -10.87 27.30 -1.17
C PRO A 117 -12.07 26.35 -1.36
N GLU A 118 -13.12 26.80 -2.04
CA GLU A 118 -14.30 26.01 -2.41
C GLU A 118 -13.97 24.92 -3.45
N ASP A 119 -13.21 25.23 -4.50
CA ASP A 119 -12.77 24.27 -5.52
C ASP A 119 -11.81 23.22 -4.93
N LEU A 120 -10.91 23.66 -4.04
CA LEU A 120 -10.01 22.77 -3.30
C LEU A 120 -10.79 21.82 -2.40
N THR A 121 -11.90 22.28 -1.84
CA THR A 121 -12.79 21.46 -1.01
C THR A 121 -13.58 20.48 -1.87
N ALA A 122 -14.10 20.91 -3.02
CA ALA A 122 -14.80 20.05 -3.97
C ALA A 122 -13.89 18.92 -4.51
N ALA A 123 -12.65 19.25 -4.87
CA ALA A 123 -11.65 18.28 -5.31
C ALA A 123 -11.30 17.27 -4.20
N ALA A 124 -11.17 17.72 -2.95
CA ALA A 124 -10.93 16.83 -1.81
C ALA A 124 -12.13 15.90 -1.54
N MET A 125 -13.36 16.42 -1.63
CA MET A 125 -14.58 15.62 -1.51
C MET A 125 -14.71 14.57 -2.62
N ASP A 126 -14.34 14.92 -3.85
CA ASP A 126 -14.32 13.98 -4.95
C ASP A 126 -13.28 12.86 -4.76
N ALA A 127 -12.08 13.24 -4.32
CA ALA A 127 -11.05 12.26 -3.97
C ALA A 127 -11.52 11.33 -2.84
N ARG A 128 -12.19 11.84 -1.80
CA ARG A 128 -12.79 11.01 -0.72
C ARG A 128 -13.78 10.00 -1.26
N ARG A 129 -14.66 10.40 -2.19
CA ARG A 129 -15.61 9.47 -2.84
C ARG A 129 -14.88 8.40 -3.65
N ARG A 130 -13.82 8.76 -4.38
CA ARG A 130 -13.01 7.77 -5.13
C ARG A 130 -12.33 6.77 -4.19
N VAL A 131 -11.73 7.23 -3.10
CA VAL A 131 -11.14 6.35 -2.07
C VAL A 131 -12.20 5.41 -1.49
N GLY A 132 -13.35 5.95 -1.06
CA GLY A 132 -14.44 5.14 -0.50
C GLY A 132 -14.88 4.03 -1.45
N ARG A 133 -15.16 4.35 -2.72
CA ARG A 133 -15.55 3.37 -3.74
C ARG A 133 -14.48 2.31 -4.01
N ALA A 134 -13.20 2.69 -3.96
CA ALA A 134 -12.09 1.77 -4.17
C ALA A 134 -11.95 0.78 -2.99
N LEU A 135 -12.09 1.27 -1.75
CA LEU A 135 -12.07 0.44 -0.55
C LEU A 135 -13.31 -0.47 -0.47
N ASP A 136 -14.50 0.03 -0.80
CA ASP A 136 -15.72 -0.77 -0.88
C ASP A 136 -15.58 -1.92 -1.90
N ALA A 137 -14.92 -1.66 -3.04
CA ALA A 137 -14.65 -2.67 -4.05
C ALA A 137 -13.61 -3.72 -3.61
N ALA A 138 -12.67 -3.34 -2.74
CA ALA A 138 -11.70 -4.26 -2.14
C ALA A 138 -12.31 -5.07 -0.98
N GLY A 139 -13.34 -4.52 -0.31
CA GLY A 139 -14.02 -5.11 0.83
C GLY A 139 -13.40 -4.70 2.18
N PRO A 140 -14.17 -4.83 3.27
CA PRO A 140 -13.77 -4.36 4.60
C PRO A 140 -12.53 -5.08 5.14
N GLU A 141 -12.38 -6.37 4.84
CA GLU A 141 -11.27 -7.21 5.30
C GLU A 141 -9.90 -6.74 4.77
N LEU A 142 -9.86 -6.16 3.56
CA LEU A 142 -8.64 -5.74 2.88
C LEU A 142 -8.41 -4.23 2.93
N SER A 143 -9.46 -3.45 3.18
CA SER A 143 -9.40 -1.98 3.19
C SER A 143 -8.37 -1.45 4.18
N GLY A 144 -8.34 -1.98 5.40
CA GLY A 144 -7.37 -1.58 6.41
C GLY A 144 -5.92 -1.89 6.00
N LEU A 145 -5.67 -3.08 5.45
CA LEU A 145 -4.35 -3.49 4.95
C LEU A 145 -3.89 -2.59 3.78
N LEU A 146 -4.79 -2.28 2.85
CA LEU A 146 -4.48 -1.42 1.71
C LEU A 146 -4.12 0.00 2.15
N LEU A 147 -4.82 0.57 3.13
CA LEU A 147 -4.46 1.87 3.69
C LEU A 147 -3.12 1.82 4.43
N ASP A 148 -2.88 0.80 5.26
CA ASP A 148 -1.61 0.59 5.97
C ASP A 148 -0.41 0.59 5.04
N VAL A 149 -0.49 -0.16 3.93
CA VAL A 149 0.66 -0.32 3.04
C VAL A 149 0.73 0.77 1.98
N CYS A 150 -0.39 1.11 1.34
CA CYS A 150 -0.37 2.06 0.21
C CYS A 150 -0.32 3.51 0.69
N PHE A 151 -1.00 3.85 1.79
CA PHE A 151 -1.09 5.22 2.27
C PHE A 151 -0.16 5.51 3.44
N PHE A 152 -0.16 4.66 4.47
CA PHE A 152 0.74 4.83 5.63
C PHE A 152 2.14 4.28 5.39
N LEU A 153 2.39 3.63 4.24
CA LEU A 153 3.67 3.09 3.82
C LEU A 153 4.30 2.14 4.85
N LYS A 154 3.48 1.44 5.65
CA LYS A 154 3.95 0.46 6.62
C LYS A 154 4.60 -0.73 5.91
N GLY A 155 5.67 -1.24 6.51
CA GLY A 155 6.27 -2.50 6.09
C GLY A 155 5.35 -3.69 6.38
N LEU A 156 5.42 -4.75 5.57
CA LEU A 156 4.56 -5.93 5.76
C LEU A 156 4.74 -6.60 7.12
N GLU A 157 5.97 -6.66 7.64
CA GLU A 157 6.25 -7.24 8.96
C GLU A 157 5.59 -6.44 10.10
N GLN A 158 5.60 -5.10 9.98
CA GLN A 158 4.91 -4.24 10.92
C GLN A 158 3.40 -4.48 10.90
N VAL A 159 2.81 -4.60 9.71
CA VAL A 159 1.38 -4.91 9.57
C VAL A 159 1.03 -6.27 10.17
N GLU A 160 1.85 -7.29 9.94
CA GLU A 160 1.67 -8.63 10.52
C GLU A 160 1.72 -8.58 12.06
N MET A 161 2.66 -7.82 12.62
CA MET A 161 2.79 -7.64 14.07
C MET A 161 1.58 -6.91 14.67
N GLU A 162 1.20 -5.76 14.10
CA GLU A 162 0.09 -4.93 14.62
C GLU A 162 -1.27 -5.65 14.52
N ARG A 163 -1.45 -6.50 13.50
CA ARG A 163 -2.68 -7.27 13.29
C ARG A 163 -2.64 -8.67 13.89
N GLN A 164 -1.54 -9.04 14.55
CA GLN A 164 -1.31 -10.39 15.10
C GLN A 164 -1.50 -11.49 14.06
N TRP A 165 -1.13 -11.22 12.80
CA TRP A 165 -1.22 -12.20 11.73
C TRP A 165 0.00 -13.13 11.72
N PRO A 166 -0.16 -14.39 11.24
CA PRO A 166 0.97 -15.27 11.04
C PRO A 166 2.02 -14.65 10.10
N ARG A 167 3.30 -14.96 10.34
CA ARG A 167 4.41 -14.47 9.51
C ARG A 167 4.18 -14.80 8.03
N ARG A 168 4.48 -13.85 7.15
CA ARG A 168 4.39 -13.95 5.67
C ARG A 168 2.97 -14.04 5.11
N SER A 169 1.94 -13.74 5.89
CA SER A 169 0.54 -13.73 5.45
C SER A 169 0.17 -12.46 4.69
N ALA A 170 0.69 -11.30 5.12
CA ALA A 170 0.27 -10.00 4.59
C ALA A 170 0.60 -9.84 3.11
N LYS A 171 1.69 -10.47 2.65
CA LYS A 171 2.11 -10.41 1.24
C LYS A 171 1.04 -10.91 0.28
N LEU A 172 0.40 -12.05 0.58
CA LEU A 172 -0.61 -12.64 -0.30
C LEU A 172 -1.91 -11.83 -0.25
N LEU A 173 -2.35 -11.42 0.95
CA LEU A 173 -3.54 -10.59 1.13
C LEU A 173 -3.40 -9.24 0.43
N LEU A 174 -2.21 -8.63 0.49
CA LEU A 174 -1.92 -7.38 -0.22
C LEU A 174 -2.06 -7.59 -1.74
N LYS A 175 -1.54 -8.69 -2.28
CA LYS A 175 -1.69 -9.00 -3.70
C LYS A 175 -3.16 -9.15 -4.11
N THR A 176 -3.95 -9.85 -3.31
CA THR A 176 -5.41 -9.96 -3.53
C THR A 176 -6.08 -8.59 -3.52
N GLY A 177 -5.78 -7.74 -2.54
CA GLY A 177 -6.33 -6.39 -2.45
C GLY A 177 -5.95 -5.51 -3.64
N LEU A 178 -4.68 -5.53 -4.05
CA LEU A 178 -4.21 -4.77 -5.22
C LEU A 178 -4.85 -5.26 -6.52
N ALA A 179 -5.11 -6.57 -6.67
CA ALA A 179 -5.83 -7.10 -7.82
C ALA A 179 -7.29 -6.60 -7.87
N LEU A 180 -7.96 -6.49 -6.72
CA LEU A 180 -9.31 -5.92 -6.63
C LEU A 180 -9.30 -4.42 -6.98
N LEU A 181 -8.34 -3.67 -6.45
CA LEU A 181 -8.16 -2.25 -6.81
C LEU A 181 -7.85 -2.06 -8.28
N ALA A 182 -7.02 -2.91 -8.87
CA ALA A 182 -6.67 -2.82 -10.28
C ALA A 182 -7.88 -3.03 -11.19
N ARG A 183 -8.78 -3.94 -10.80
CA ARG A 183 -10.08 -4.11 -11.47
C ARG A 183 -11.01 -2.91 -11.27
N HIS A 184 -10.98 -2.30 -10.08
CA HIS A 184 -11.76 -1.09 -9.78
C HIS A 184 -11.30 0.13 -10.60
N TYR A 185 -9.98 0.37 -10.64
CA TYR A 185 -9.38 1.49 -11.37
C TYR A 185 -9.27 1.25 -12.88
N GLY A 186 -9.50 0.01 -13.34
CA GLY A 186 -9.37 -0.38 -14.74
C GLY A 186 -7.92 -0.40 -15.24
N THR A 187 -6.95 -0.57 -14.35
CA THR A 187 -5.51 -0.59 -14.67
C THR A 187 -5.04 -1.96 -15.17
N VAL A 188 -5.88 -2.98 -15.05
CA VAL A 188 -5.66 -4.31 -15.63
C VAL A 188 -6.74 -4.55 -16.69
N PRO A 189 -6.40 -5.09 -17.86
CA PRO A 189 -7.37 -5.48 -18.86
C PRO A 189 -8.45 -6.37 -18.21
N ARG A 190 -9.72 -6.03 -18.42
CA ARG A 190 -10.82 -6.88 -17.96
C ARG A 190 -10.63 -8.24 -18.61
N ALA A 191 -10.23 -9.24 -17.81
CA ALA A 191 -10.09 -10.60 -18.30
C ALA A 191 -11.38 -10.98 -19.01
N THR A 192 -11.29 -11.32 -20.28
CA THR A 192 -12.39 -11.90 -21.04
C THR A 192 -12.82 -13.11 -20.23
N ARG A 193 -14.05 -13.09 -19.66
CA ARG A 193 -14.54 -14.25 -18.92
C ARG A 193 -14.50 -15.42 -19.90
N PRO A 194 -13.70 -16.47 -19.66
CA PRO A 194 -13.92 -17.70 -20.40
C PRO A 194 -15.38 -18.08 -20.14
N SER A 195 -16.09 -18.49 -21.19
CA SER A 195 -17.46 -19.01 -21.10
C SER A 195 -17.53 -19.93 -19.87
N GLN A 196 -18.54 -19.73 -19.01
CA GLN A 196 -18.77 -20.57 -17.82
C GLN A 196 -19.07 -22.01 -18.26
N ALA A 197 -18.05 -22.73 -18.73
CA ALA A 197 -18.06 -24.17 -18.75
C ALA A 197 -18.15 -24.57 -17.28
N ILE A 198 -19.25 -25.24 -16.93
CA ILE A 198 -19.42 -25.80 -15.60
C ILE A 198 -18.26 -26.79 -15.41
N LEU A 199 -17.30 -26.41 -14.58
CA LEU A 199 -16.22 -27.30 -14.17
C LEU A 199 -16.87 -28.35 -13.28
N HIS A 200 -17.05 -29.55 -13.84
CA HIS A 200 -17.52 -30.72 -13.13
C HIS A 200 -16.35 -31.27 -12.31
N TRP A 201 -16.56 -31.44 -11.00
CA TRP A 201 -15.53 -31.88 -10.04
C TRP A 201 -15.60 -33.38 -9.73
N GLY A 202 -16.02 -34.20 -10.70
CA GLY A 202 -16.01 -35.65 -10.58
C GLY A 202 -15.35 -36.33 -11.78
N ALA A 203 -15.17 -37.65 -11.73
CA ALA A 203 -14.85 -38.43 -12.92
C ALA A 203 -15.95 -38.21 -13.99
N GLU A 204 -15.66 -38.43 -15.27
CA GLU A 204 -16.63 -38.18 -16.37
C GLU A 204 -18.02 -38.78 -16.11
N ASP A 205 -18.07 -39.91 -15.39
CA ASP A 205 -19.29 -40.64 -15.05
C ASP A 205 -19.88 -40.31 -13.66
N PHE A 206 -19.27 -39.40 -12.90
CA PHE A 206 -19.76 -39.06 -11.57
C PHE A 206 -21.08 -38.28 -11.65
N ARG A 207 -22.17 -38.97 -11.29
CA ARG A 207 -23.51 -38.41 -11.13
C ARG A 207 -23.86 -38.37 -9.64
N PRO A 208 -24.03 -37.18 -9.03
CA PRO A 208 -24.47 -37.13 -7.64
C PRO A 208 -25.89 -37.69 -7.53
N ALA A 209 -26.04 -38.79 -6.79
CA ALA A 209 -27.35 -39.32 -6.44
C ALA A 209 -28.03 -38.35 -5.47
N LEU A 210 -28.91 -37.49 -5.99
CA LEU A 210 -29.80 -36.72 -5.14
C LEU A 210 -30.71 -37.74 -4.44
N ARG A 211 -30.56 -37.90 -3.12
CA ARG A 211 -31.55 -38.62 -2.32
C ARG A 211 -32.89 -37.91 -2.52
N SER A 212 -33.73 -38.43 -3.41
CA SER A 212 -35.15 -38.07 -3.42
C SER A 212 -35.71 -38.57 -2.10
N GLY A 213 -36.05 -37.65 -1.20
CA GLY A 213 -36.68 -37.99 0.08
C GLY A 213 -37.91 -38.83 -0.20
N GLY A 214 -37.82 -40.13 0.07
CA GLY A 214 -38.96 -41.02 0.12
C GLY A 214 -39.79 -40.66 1.34
N GLY A 215 -40.76 -39.76 1.17
CA GLY A 215 -41.95 -39.77 1.99
C GLY A 215 -42.78 -40.98 1.56
N GLN A 216 -42.59 -42.10 2.26
CA GLN A 216 -43.52 -43.21 2.17
C GLN A 216 -44.69 -42.98 3.12
N ASP A 217 -45.85 -43.27 2.55
CA ASP A 217 -47.20 -43.25 3.08
C ASP A 217 -47.42 -43.88 4.47
N GLN A 218 -48.39 -43.28 5.16
CA GLN A 218 -49.54 -43.91 5.84
C GLN A 218 -49.35 -45.28 6.50
N THR A 219 -49.57 -45.33 7.82
CA THR A 219 -50.41 -46.36 8.46
C THR A 219 -50.86 -45.86 9.84
N GLY A 220 -52.18 -45.83 10.09
CA GLY A 220 -52.78 -45.62 11.41
C GLY A 220 -54.07 -44.84 11.38
#